data_AF-A0A820MN83-F1
#
_entry.id   AF-A0A820MN83-F1
#
_cell.length_a   1.000
_cell.length_b   1.000
_cell.length_c   1.000
_cell.angle_alpha   90.00
_cell.angle_beta   90.00
_cell.angle_gamma   90.00
#
_symmetry.space_group_name_H-M   'P 1'
#
loop_
_entity.id
_entity.type
_entity.pdbx_description
1 polymer ?
#
loop_
_entity_poly.entity_id
_entity_poly.type
_entity_poly.pdbx_seq_one_letter_code
_entity_poly.pdbx_strand_id
1 'polypeptide(L)'
;TCANLKSFINLYASCGIIIGYYGIPILLILILFSLTWYNMRQLLIRRRSLEGAVTRMMLIQMNIILMSGIPAGICIIYILSTQYYSKPPLRTAYEYVVGISIVLFTFFTNGITFWIYLFASKTFRKHLKRFFISKWNFLQNRILPLTILTTRTNNTAR
;
A
#
# COMPACT_ATOMS: atom_id res chain seq x y z
N THR A 1 -27.92 22.18 -27.79
CA THR A 1 -28.07 22.53 -26.35
C THR A 1 -27.81 21.34 -25.42
N CYS A 2 -28.37 20.13 -25.62
CA CYS A 2 -28.05 18.96 -24.78
C CYS A 2 -26.59 18.45 -24.87
N ALA A 3 -25.96 18.47 -26.05
CA ALA A 3 -24.58 18.01 -26.22
C ALA A 3 -23.56 18.85 -25.45
N ASN A 4 -23.77 20.17 -25.38
CA ASN A 4 -22.89 21.10 -24.66
C ASN A 4 -23.03 20.93 -23.14
N LEU A 5 -24.25 20.70 -22.64
CA LEU A 5 -24.50 20.44 -21.21
C LEU A 5 -23.83 19.13 -20.76
N LYS A 6 -23.92 18.08 -21.59
CA LYS A 6 -23.29 16.77 -21.31
C LYS A 6 -21.76 16.86 -21.30
N SER A 7 -21.19 17.65 -22.21
CA SER A 7 -19.75 17.91 -22.26
C SER A 7 -19.27 18.70 -21.02
N PHE A 8 -20.05 19.71 -20.58
CA PHE A 8 -19.74 20.51 -19.40
C PHE A 8 -19.79 19.68 -18.10
N ILE A 9 -20.81 18.83 -17.94
CA ILE A 9 -20.96 17.93 -16.78
C ILE A 9 -19.79 16.95 -16.72
N ASN A 10 -19.40 16.36 -17.86
CA ASN A 10 -18.26 15.44 -17.91
C ASN A 10 -16.93 16.14 -17.58
N LEU A 11 -16.72 17.36 -18.05
CA LEU A 11 -15.52 18.14 -17.73
C LEU A 11 -15.46 18.47 -16.23
N TYR A 12 -16.59 18.91 -15.65
CA TYR A 12 -16.68 19.24 -14.23
C TYR A 12 -16.48 18.01 -13.33
N ALA A 13 -17.12 16.88 -13.67
CA ALA A 13 -16.93 15.61 -12.98
C ALA A 13 -15.47 15.13 -13.06
N SER A 14 -14.83 15.29 -14.22
CA SER A 14 -13.42 14.91 -14.43
C SER A 14 -12.44 15.77 -13.62
N CYS A 15 -12.66 17.09 -13.57
CA CYS A 15 -11.89 17.99 -12.70
C CYS A 15 -12.10 17.66 -11.22
N GLY A 16 -13.35 17.35 -10.83
CA GLY A 16 -13.67 16.89 -9.47
C GLY A 16 -12.94 15.61 -9.09
N ILE A 17 -12.79 14.67 -10.02
CA ILE A 17 -12.00 13.44 -9.82
C ILE A 17 -10.51 13.75 -9.71
N ILE A 18 -9.94 14.60 -10.57
CA ILE A 18 -8.51 14.96 -10.47
C ILE A 18 -8.21 15.62 -9.12
N ILE A 19 -9.01 16.62 -8.74
CA ILE A 19 -8.79 17.38 -7.50
C ILE A 19 -9.09 16.50 -6.28
N GLY A 20 -10.25 15.83 -6.27
CA GLY A 20 -10.72 15.05 -5.13
C GLY A 20 -9.97 13.75 -4.89
N TYR A 21 -9.57 13.05 -5.96
CA TYR A 21 -8.95 11.72 -5.85
C TYR A 21 -7.42 11.72 -5.96
N TYR A 22 -6.82 12.75 -6.56
CA TYR A 22 -5.35 12.82 -6.73
C TYR A 22 -4.75 14.04 -6.04
N GLY A 23 -5.33 15.22 -6.20
CA GLY A 23 -4.80 16.46 -5.59
C GLY A 23 -4.89 16.47 -4.06
N ILE A 24 -6.12 16.37 -3.54
CA ILE A 24 -6.41 16.44 -2.10
C ILE A 24 -5.71 15.32 -1.33
N PRO A 25 -5.73 14.04 -1.75
CA PRO A 25 -5.09 12.97 -1.00
C PRO A 25 -3.58 13.11 -0.91
N ILE A 26 -2.91 13.56 -1.98
CA ILE A 26 -1.45 13.79 -1.97
C ILE A 26 -1.10 14.92 -1.00
N LEU A 27 -1.85 16.03 -1.04
CA LEU A 27 -1.66 17.16 -0.11
C LEU A 27 -1.93 16.75 1.34
N LEU A 28 -3.00 16.00 1.59
CA LEU A 28 -3.34 15.49 2.91
C LEU A 28 -2.23 14.58 3.45
N ILE A 29 -1.70 13.67 2.62
CA ILE A 29 -0.58 12.79 2.99
C ILE A 29 0.67 13.61 3.34
N LEU A 30 1.00 14.64 2.54
CA LEU A 30 2.13 15.54 2.81
C LEU A 30 1.98 16.27 4.16
N ILE A 31 0.79 16.80 4.43
CA ILE A 31 0.49 17.50 5.69
C ILE A 31 0.57 16.54 6.87
N LEU A 32 -0.14 15.41 6.80
CA LEU A 32 -0.15 14.42 7.88
C LEU A 32 1.24 13.82 8.13
N PHE A 33 2.01 13.59 7.08
CA PHE A 33 3.41 13.16 7.19
C PHE A 33 4.24 14.20 7.94
N SER A 34 4.12 15.47 7.56
CA SER A 34 4.86 16.57 8.20
C SER A 34 4.50 16.73 9.68
N LEU A 35 3.20 16.66 10.02
CA LEU A 35 2.75 16.69 11.41
C LEU A 35 3.24 15.45 12.19
N THR A 36 3.17 14.27 11.59
CA THR A 36 3.60 13.03 12.25
C THR A 36 5.10 13.05 12.50
N TRP A 37 5.88 13.52 11.52
CA TRP A 37 7.32 13.71 11.66
C TRP A 37 7.65 14.71 12.76
N TYR A 38 6.98 15.86 12.79
CA TYR A 38 7.16 16.87 13.83
C TYR A 38 6.85 16.32 15.23
N ASN A 39 5.69 15.65 15.38
CA ASN A 39 5.27 15.06 16.65
C ASN A 39 6.21 13.92 17.10
N MET A 40 6.62 13.05 16.18
CA MET A 40 7.58 11.98 16.47
C MET A 40 8.93 12.54 16.91
N ARG A 41 9.41 13.60 16.25
CA ARG A 41 10.66 14.27 16.62
C ARG A 41 10.59 14.85 18.03
N GLN A 42 9.43 15.34 18.48
CA GLN A 42 9.26 15.83 19.85
C GLN A 42 9.11 14.71 20.89
N LEU A 43 8.30 13.68 20.60
CA LEU A 43 7.98 12.61 21.54
C LEU A 43 9.12 11.60 21.70
N LEU A 44 9.92 11.38 20.65
CA LEU A 44 10.95 10.33 20.61
C LEU A 44 12.39 10.86 20.75
N ILE A 45 12.59 12.12 21.17
CA ILE A 45 13.94 12.68 21.46
C ILE A 45 14.77 11.71 22.33
N ARG A 46 14.13 11.06 23.30
CA ARG A 46 14.77 10.09 24.21
C ARG A 46 14.94 8.67 23.63
N ARG A 47 14.32 8.32 22.51
CA ARG A 47 14.38 6.99 21.86
C ARG A 47 14.71 7.09 20.37
N ARG A 48 15.86 7.66 20.04
CA ARG A 48 16.40 7.83 18.67
C ARG A 48 16.32 6.60 17.76
N SER A 49 16.49 5.39 18.30
CA SER A 49 16.44 4.16 17.49
C SER A 49 15.06 3.83 16.95
N LEU A 50 14.00 4.20 17.68
CA LEU A 50 12.61 4.01 17.25
C LEU A 50 12.19 5.10 16.27
N GLU A 51 12.57 6.35 16.55
CA GLU A 51 12.37 7.51 15.66
C GLU A 51 12.94 7.23 14.26
N GLY A 52 14.21 6.80 14.18
CA GLY A 52 14.88 6.53 12.90
C GLY A 52 14.31 5.32 12.14
N ALA A 53 13.63 4.39 12.81
CA ALA A 53 12.95 3.27 12.16
C ALA A 53 11.61 3.71 11.57
N VAL A 54 10.76 4.37 12.37
CA VAL A 54 9.43 4.85 11.96
C VAL A 54 9.54 5.84 10.80
N THR A 55 10.47 6.78 10.92
CA THR A 55 10.72 7.79 9.87
C THR A 55 11.12 7.15 8.57
N ARG A 56 12.01 6.16 8.61
CA ARG A 56 12.47 5.45 7.41
C ARG A 56 11.32 4.71 6.75
N MET A 57 10.43 4.09 7.53
CA MET A 57 9.22 3.46 7.01
C MET A 57 8.32 4.48 6.32
N MET A 58 8.04 5.59 6.99
CA MET A 58 7.17 6.63 6.44
C MET A 58 7.76 7.26 5.17
N LEU A 59 9.08 7.53 5.14
CA LEU A 59 9.77 8.03 3.95
C LEU A 59 9.70 7.04 2.79
N ILE A 60 9.95 5.76 3.03
CA ILE A 60 9.88 4.74 1.97
C ILE A 60 8.45 4.63 1.44
N GLN A 61 7.45 4.56 2.32
CA GLN A 61 6.03 4.53 1.92
C GLN A 61 5.64 5.76 1.10
N MET A 62 6.09 6.95 1.51
CA MET A 62 5.79 8.18 0.81
C MET A 62 6.43 8.25 -0.58
N ASN A 63 7.70 7.84 -0.70
CA ASN A 63 8.37 7.76 -2.01
C ASN A 63 7.63 6.81 -2.96
N ILE A 64 7.18 5.65 -2.46
CA ILE A 64 6.44 4.68 -3.26
C ILE A 64 5.08 5.23 -3.70
N ILE A 65 4.34 5.90 -2.80
CA ILE A 65 3.07 6.54 -3.13
C ILE A 65 3.27 7.65 -4.17
N LEU A 66 4.34 8.45 -4.07
CA LEU A 66 4.64 9.48 -5.06
C LEU A 66 5.02 8.87 -6.42
N MET A 67 5.84 7.82 -6.43
CA MET A 67 6.23 7.11 -7.65
C MET A 67 5.06 6.45 -8.36
N SER A 68 4.01 6.03 -7.65
CA SER A 68 2.79 5.52 -8.29
C SER A 68 1.74 6.60 -8.59
N GLY A 69 1.58 7.55 -7.68
CA GLY A 69 0.51 8.56 -7.74
C GLY A 69 0.77 9.64 -8.78
N ILE A 70 2.02 10.09 -8.95
CA ILE A 70 2.35 11.13 -9.94
C ILE A 70 2.11 10.62 -11.37
N PRO A 71 2.64 9.45 -11.80
CA PRO A 71 2.36 8.94 -13.15
C PRO A 71 0.87 8.69 -13.40
N ALA A 72 0.13 8.20 -12.40
CA ALA A 72 -1.31 8.01 -12.50
C ALA A 72 -2.05 9.34 -12.73
N GLY A 73 -1.72 10.37 -11.95
CA GLY A 73 -2.27 11.71 -12.10
C GLY A 73 -1.97 12.31 -13.47
N ILE A 74 -0.72 12.23 -13.93
CA ILE A 74 -0.31 12.72 -15.27
C ILE A 74 -1.09 12.00 -16.37
N CYS A 75 -1.22 10.67 -16.30
CA CYS A 75 -1.96 9.88 -17.29
C CYS A 75 -3.44 10.29 -17.36
N ILE A 76 -4.06 10.53 -16.21
CA ILE A 76 -5.47 10.95 -16.17
C ILE A 76 -5.65 12.35 -16.73
N ILE A 77 -4.78 13.29 -16.36
CA ILE A 77 -4.79 14.65 -16.93
C ILE A 77 -4.64 14.54 -18.45
N TYR A 78 -3.70 13.74 -18.94
CA TYR A 78 -3.50 13.54 -20.37
C TYR A 78 -4.75 12.96 -21.08
N ILE A 79 -5.36 11.91 -20.54
CA ILE A 79 -6.57 11.29 -21.11
C ILE A 79 -7.70 12.33 -21.18
N LEU A 80 -7.88 13.13 -20.12
CA LEU A 80 -8.91 14.16 -20.05
C LEU A 80 -8.64 15.35 -20.97
N SER A 81 -7.40 15.80 -21.08
CA SER A 81 -7.00 16.87 -22.01
C SER A 81 -7.18 16.45 -23.47
N THR A 82 -7.09 15.15 -23.76
CA THR A 82 -7.15 14.62 -25.13
C THR A 82 -8.48 13.96 -25.48
N GLN A 83 -9.47 13.95 -24.58
CA GLN A 83 -10.74 13.23 -24.74
C GLN A 83 -11.60 13.71 -25.93
N TYR A 84 -11.45 14.97 -26.33
CA TYR A 84 -12.24 15.58 -27.41
C TYR A 84 -11.57 15.52 -28.79
N TYR A 85 -10.34 15.00 -28.86
CA TYR A 85 -9.62 14.85 -30.13
C TYR A 85 -9.91 13.50 -30.75
N SER A 86 -10.11 13.47 -32.07
CA SER A 86 -10.15 12.20 -32.81
C SER A 86 -8.77 11.56 -32.78
N LYS A 87 -8.66 10.37 -32.18
CA LYS A 87 -7.39 9.65 -32.01
C LYS A 87 -7.33 8.46 -32.97
N PRO A 88 -6.18 8.21 -33.62
CA PRO A 88 -6.01 6.99 -34.39
C PRO A 88 -6.08 5.76 -33.47
N PRO A 89 -6.58 4.62 -33.95
CA PRO A 89 -6.81 3.42 -33.13
C PRO A 89 -5.54 2.92 -32.44
N LEU A 90 -4.38 3.08 -33.08
CA LEU A 90 -3.08 2.73 -32.49
C LEU A 90 -2.76 3.57 -31.24
N ARG A 91 -3.05 4.87 -31.24
CA ARG A 91 -2.82 5.74 -30.09
C ARG A 91 -3.73 5.35 -28.92
N THR A 92 -4.99 5.04 -29.20
CA THR A 92 -5.94 4.55 -28.20
C THR A 92 -5.45 3.25 -27.57
N ALA A 93 -4.92 2.31 -28.36
CA ALA A 93 -4.34 1.08 -27.84
C ALA A 93 -3.17 1.32 -26.87
N TYR A 94 -2.25 2.25 -27.20
CA TYR A 94 -1.16 2.63 -26.30
C TYR A 94 -1.66 3.24 -24.98
N GLU A 95 -2.66 4.11 -25.03
CA GLU A 95 -3.26 4.71 -23.83
C GLU A 95 -3.85 3.65 -22.90
N TYR A 96 -4.49 2.61 -23.45
CA TYR A 96 -4.98 1.47 -22.66
C TYR A 96 -3.85 0.65 -22.02
N VAL A 97 -2.78 0.35 -22.75
CA VAL A 97 -1.63 -0.39 -22.22
C VAL A 97 -0.96 0.39 -21.08
N VAL A 98 -0.79 1.70 -21.24
CA VAL A 98 -0.26 2.58 -20.18
C VAL A 98 -1.21 2.59 -18.98
N GLY A 99 -2.51 2.72 -19.20
CA GLY A 99 -3.52 2.66 -18.13
C GLY A 99 -3.47 1.36 -17.33
N ILE A 100 -3.41 0.21 -18.00
CA ILE A 100 -3.27 -1.10 -17.34
C ILE A 100 -1.96 -1.19 -16.55
N SER A 101 -0.86 -0.69 -17.11
CA SER A 101 0.45 -0.69 -16.44
C SER A 101 0.43 0.11 -15.14
N ILE A 102 -0.22 1.28 -15.14
CA ILE A 102 -0.40 2.12 -13.95
C ILE A 102 -1.26 1.42 -12.88
N VAL A 103 -2.33 0.75 -13.30
CA VAL A 103 -3.19 -0.02 -12.38
C VAL A 103 -2.41 -1.17 -11.73
N LEU A 104 -1.65 -1.93 -12.53
CA LEU A 104 -0.78 -3.00 -12.02
C LEU A 104 0.27 -2.46 -11.04
N PHE A 105 0.89 -1.33 -11.37
CA PHE A 105 1.85 -0.69 -10.49
C PHE A 105 1.21 -0.24 -9.16
N THR A 106 -0.03 0.24 -9.19
CA THR A 106 -0.80 0.60 -7.99
C THR A 106 -1.07 -0.60 -7.09
N PHE A 107 -1.45 -1.75 -7.67
CA PHE A 107 -1.59 -2.99 -6.90
C PHE A 107 -0.26 -3.43 -6.27
N PHE A 108 0.83 -3.30 -7.01
CA PHE A 108 2.16 -3.60 -6.51
C PHE A 108 2.54 -2.71 -5.33
N THR A 109 2.35 -1.39 -5.44
CA THR A 109 2.54 -0.40 -4.36
C THR A 109 1.79 -0.80 -3.09
N ASN A 110 0.51 -1.19 -3.21
CA ASN A 110 -0.29 -1.61 -2.07
C ASN A 110 0.29 -2.86 -1.38
N GLY A 111 0.80 -3.82 -2.16
CA GLY A 111 1.46 -5.04 -1.65
C GLY A 111 2.83 -4.80 -1.02
N ILE A 112 3.59 -3.81 -1.51
CA ILE A 112 4.94 -3.48 -1.00
C ILE A 112 4.90 -3.05 0.48
N THR A 113 3.79 -2.47 0.94
CA THR A 113 3.63 -1.97 2.31
C THR A 113 4.05 -2.99 3.38
N PHE A 114 3.63 -4.25 3.22
CA PHE A 114 4.01 -5.35 4.12
C PHE A 114 5.54 -5.59 4.12
N TRP A 115 6.15 -5.59 2.93
CA TRP A 115 7.58 -5.79 2.77
C TRP A 115 8.41 -4.66 3.37
N ILE A 116 7.95 -3.41 3.25
CA ILE A 116 8.58 -2.26 3.92
C ILE A 116 8.62 -2.49 5.43
N TYR A 117 7.50 -2.90 6.04
CA TYR A 117 7.46 -3.18 7.48
C TYR A 117 8.41 -4.32 7.87
N LEU A 118 8.48 -5.37 7.04
CA LEU A 118 9.39 -6.49 7.27
C LEU A 118 10.87 -6.05 7.26
N PHE A 119 11.29 -5.22 6.29
CA PHE A 119 12.70 -4.82 6.13
C PHE A 119 13.11 -3.65 7.01
N ALA A 120 12.26 -2.64 7.18
CA ALA A 120 12.62 -1.42 7.92
C ALA A 120 12.49 -1.59 9.45
N SER A 121 11.62 -2.47 9.94
CA SER A 121 11.34 -2.58 11.37
C SER A 121 11.99 -3.80 12.02
N LYS A 122 13.08 -3.59 12.76
CA LYS A 122 13.67 -4.64 13.63
C LYS A 122 12.64 -5.14 14.66
N THR A 123 11.83 -4.24 15.21
CA THR A 123 10.79 -4.55 16.19
C THR A 123 9.71 -5.44 15.59
N PHE A 124 9.20 -5.10 14.40
CA PHE A 124 8.20 -5.92 13.71
C PHE A 124 8.72 -7.33 13.44
N ARG A 125 9.97 -7.46 12.93
CA ARG A 125 10.58 -8.79 12.72
C ARG A 125 10.65 -9.61 14.01
N LYS A 126 10.98 -8.98 15.14
CA LYS A 126 11.02 -9.65 16.45
C LYS A 126 9.64 -10.14 16.88
N HIS A 127 8.59 -9.33 16.68
CA HIS A 127 7.22 -9.74 16.97
C HIS A 127 6.72 -10.84 16.03
N LEU A 128 7.00 -10.73 14.73
CA LEU A 128 6.66 -11.74 13.74
C LEU A 128 7.31 -13.09 14.08
N LYS A 129 8.61 -13.09 14.40
CA LYS A 129 9.34 -14.29 14.81
C LYS A 129 8.74 -14.92 16.06
N ARG A 130 8.43 -14.11 17.09
CA ARG A 130 7.76 -14.60 18.31
C ARG A 130 6.38 -15.18 18.02
N PHE A 131 5.60 -14.57 17.13
CA PHE A 131 4.30 -15.09 16.74
C PHE A 131 4.42 -16.46 16.09
N PHE A 132 5.31 -16.62 15.11
CA PHE A 132 5.52 -17.91 14.45
C PHE A 132 6.09 -18.97 15.40
N ILE A 133 7.08 -18.63 16.24
CA ILE A 133 7.64 -19.56 17.23
C ILE A 133 6.59 -19.96 18.28
N SER A 134 5.79 -19.03 18.78
CA SER A 134 4.72 -19.31 19.74
C SER A 134 3.66 -20.23 19.13
N LYS A 135 3.25 -19.96 17.89
CA LYS A 135 2.27 -20.79 17.18
C LYS A 135 2.82 -22.18 16.85
N TRP A 136 4.10 -22.26 16.47
CA TRP A 136 4.81 -23.52 16.25
C TRP A 136 4.91 -24.35 17.52
N ASN A 137 5.33 -23.75 18.64
CA ASN A 137 5.40 -24.41 19.94
C ASN A 137 4.02 -24.84 20.44
N PHE A 138 2.97 -24.06 20.18
CA PHE A 138 1.59 -24.42 20.49
C PHE A 138 1.11 -25.62 19.67
N LEU A 139 1.40 -25.66 18.37
CA LEU A 139 1.13 -26.81 17.50
C LEU A 139 1.89 -28.05 17.95
N GLN A 140 3.18 -27.90 18.27
CA GLN A 140 4.02 -28.99 18.76
C GLN A 140 3.52 -29.55 20.10
N ASN A 141 3.14 -28.67 21.04
CA ASN A 141 2.56 -29.06 22.33
C ASN A 141 1.15 -29.67 22.23
N ARG A 142 0.42 -29.49 21.13
CA ARG A 142 -0.86 -30.18 20.89
C ARG A 142 -0.68 -31.53 20.20
N ILE A 143 0.36 -31.72 19.40
CA ILE A 143 0.64 -32.98 18.71
C ILE A 143 1.35 -33.97 19.65
N LEU A 144 2.26 -33.50 20.51
CA LEU A 144 3.02 -34.34 21.45
C LEU A 144 2.18 -35.17 22.45
N PRO A 145 1.08 -34.67 23.05
CA PRO A 145 0.27 -35.48 23.96
C PRO A 145 -0.56 -36.57 23.25
N LEU A 146 -0.85 -36.42 21.95
CA LEU A 146 -1.60 -37.42 21.16
C LEU A 146 -0.74 -38.64 20.82
N THR A 147 0.55 -38.47 20.59
CA THR A 147 1.51 -39.58 20.34
C THR A 147 1.87 -40.37 21.60
N ILE A 148 1.86 -39.72 22.78
CA ILE A 148 2.13 -40.40 24.07
C ILE A 148 0.93 -41.26 24.52
N LEU A 149 -0.30 -40.82 24.25
CA LEU A 149 -1.49 -41.62 24.58
C LEU A 149 -1.62 -42.87 23.70
N THR A 150 -1.29 -42.78 22.41
CA THR A 150 -1.36 -43.91 21.47
C THR A 150 -0.26 -44.95 21.69
N THR A 151 0.91 -44.56 22.18
CA THR A 151 1.96 -45.52 22.57
C THR A 151 1.63 -46.24 23.88
N ARG A 152 0.95 -45.60 24.82
CA ARG A 152 0.56 -46.22 26.10
C ARG A 152 -0.54 -47.28 25.91
N THR A 153 -1.51 -47.05 25.03
CA THR A 153 -2.57 -48.02 24.74
C THR A 153 -2.07 -49.27 24.01
N ASN A 154 -1.04 -49.15 23.16
CA ASN A 154 -0.45 -50.31 22.48
C ASN A 154 0.44 -51.18 23.38
N ASN A 155 1.03 -50.60 24.43
CA ASN A 155 1.85 -51.34 25.39
C ASN A 155 1.05 -52.03 26.50
N THR A 156 -0.22 -51.65 26.71
CA THR A 156 -1.13 -52.33 27.66
C THR A 156 -1.98 -53.44 27.01
N ALA A 157 -1.90 -53.60 25.68
CA ALA A 157 -2.62 -54.62 24.91
C ALA A 157 -1.74 -55.81 24.49
N ARG A 158 -0.52 -55.92 25.04
CA ARG A 158 0.35 -57.10 25.00
C ARG A 158 0.49 -57.66 26.40
#